data_AF-A0A841GV43-F1
#
_entry.id   AF-A0A841GV43-F1
#
_cell.length_a   1.000
_cell.length_b   1.000
_cell.length_c   1.000
_cell.angle_alpha   90.00
_cell.angle_beta   90.00
_cell.angle_gamma   90.00
#
_symmetry.space_group_name_H-M   'P 1'
#
loop_
_entity.id
_entity.type
_entity.pdbx_description
1 polymer ?
#
loop_
_entity_poly.entity_id
_entity_poly.type
_entity_poly.pdbx_seq_one_letter_code
_entity_poly.pdbx_strand_id
1 'polypeptide(L)'
;MATEYRARSFSQGLRYKGNAGMWTWLLHRVTGLGILLFLIIHVADTALVVYRPDWYDHALDLYRSPLFRVAELGIFFAVMFHAFNGLRIIIQDFWPIAMLHQRRLAHVAIGMTAVLMLPVAWMMLAPLFGLADEPGTERARQRQLNGGVPVEASAAPAPVAPVSLEGAR
;
A
#
# COMPACT_ATOMS: atom_id res chain seq x y z
N MET A 1 -58.80 5.87 0.73
CA MET A 1 -57.64 6.48 1.43
C MET A 1 -56.46 6.52 0.45
N ALA A 2 -56.18 7.67 -0.14
CA ALA A 2 -55.01 7.85 -1.00
C ALA A 2 -53.85 8.37 -0.14
N THR A 3 -52.75 7.63 -0.08
CA THR A 3 -51.51 8.08 0.56
C THR A 3 -50.83 9.12 -0.32
N GLU A 4 -50.78 10.38 0.11
CA GLU A 4 -49.96 11.40 -0.54
C GLU A 4 -48.47 11.07 -0.36
N TYR A 5 -47.82 10.65 -1.44
CA TYR A 5 -46.37 10.52 -1.51
C TYR A 5 -45.76 11.92 -1.60
N ARG A 6 -45.51 12.56 -0.45
CA ARG A 6 -44.76 13.82 -0.40
C ARG A 6 -43.32 13.55 -0.84
N ALA A 7 -43.02 13.81 -2.11
CA ALA A 7 -41.67 13.78 -2.65
C ALA A 7 -40.79 14.69 -1.78
N ARG A 8 -39.81 14.11 -1.08
CA ARG A 8 -38.85 14.89 -0.30
C ARG A 8 -38.06 15.75 -1.27
N SER A 9 -38.07 17.06 -1.04
CA SER A 9 -37.33 18.03 -1.86
C SER A 9 -35.85 17.65 -1.92
N PHE A 10 -35.25 17.76 -3.10
CA PHE A 10 -33.82 17.53 -3.37
C PHE A 10 -32.91 18.23 -2.34
N SER A 11 -33.30 19.41 -1.88
CA SER A 11 -32.61 20.20 -0.85
C SER A 11 -32.53 19.51 0.53
N GLN A 12 -33.47 18.61 0.87
CA GLN A 12 -33.40 17.80 2.09
C GLN A 12 -32.40 16.65 1.97
N GLY A 13 -32.18 16.11 0.77
CA GLY A 13 -31.13 15.11 0.50
C GLY A 13 -29.73 15.70 0.67
N LEU A 14 -29.52 16.94 0.22
CA LEU A 14 -28.27 17.70 0.37
C LEU A 14 -27.95 18.10 1.81
N ARG A 15 -28.94 18.13 2.73
CA ARG A 15 -28.71 18.45 4.16
C ARG A 15 -28.18 17.27 4.98
N TYR A 16 -27.90 16.12 4.37
CA TYR A 16 -27.36 14.97 5.11
C TYR A 16 -25.94 15.24 5.61
N LYS A 17 -25.80 15.46 6.92
CA LYS A 17 -24.51 15.59 7.60
C LYS A 17 -23.97 14.19 7.88
N GLY A 18 -23.17 13.66 6.96
CA GLY A 18 -22.56 12.34 7.03
C GLY A 18 -22.07 11.95 8.41
N ASN A 19 -22.70 10.94 9.03
CA ASN A 19 -22.16 10.33 10.25
C ASN A 19 -20.91 9.51 9.89
N ALA A 20 -19.98 9.31 10.84
CA ALA A 20 -18.74 8.54 10.62
C ALA A 20 -18.99 7.15 10.00
N GLY A 21 -20.13 6.53 10.34
CA GLY A 21 -20.57 5.28 9.71
C GLY A 21 -20.83 5.38 8.20
N MET A 22 -21.39 6.49 7.73
CA MET A 22 -21.67 6.68 6.30
C MET A 22 -20.41 6.98 5.49
N TRP A 23 -19.46 7.73 6.08
CA TRP A 23 -18.15 7.97 5.48
C TRP A 23 -17.35 6.67 5.36
N THR A 24 -17.27 5.88 6.42
CA THR A 24 -16.56 4.58 6.39
C THR A 24 -17.20 3.62 5.38
N TRP A 25 -18.53 3.61 5.25
CA TRP A 25 -19.23 2.85 4.23
C TRP A 25 -18.87 3.30 2.80
N LEU A 26 -18.92 4.61 2.53
CA LEU A 26 -18.61 5.15 1.21
C LEU A 26 -17.17 4.86 0.82
N LEU A 27 -16.23 5.15 1.72
CA LEU A 27 -14.81 4.90 1.52
C LEU A 27 -14.54 3.41 1.27
N HIS A 28 -15.21 2.49 1.95
CA HIS A 28 -14.98 1.06 1.76
C HIS A 28 -15.36 0.60 0.34
N ARG A 29 -16.44 1.15 -0.22
CA ARG A 29 -16.85 0.88 -1.60
C ARG A 29 -15.92 1.51 -2.62
N VAL A 30 -15.57 2.78 -2.43
CA VAL A 30 -14.68 3.51 -3.33
C VAL A 30 -13.29 2.86 -3.36
N THR A 31 -12.74 2.52 -2.20
CA THR A 31 -11.46 1.81 -2.10
C THR A 31 -11.53 0.41 -2.71
N GLY A 32 -12.62 -0.33 -2.51
CA GLY A 32 -12.82 -1.63 -3.17
C GLY A 32 -12.85 -1.54 -4.70
N LEU A 33 -13.55 -0.54 -5.24
CA LEU A 33 -13.56 -0.28 -6.69
C LEU A 33 -12.18 0.15 -7.21
N GLY A 34 -11.46 0.98 -6.44
CA GLY A 34 -10.09 1.38 -6.75
C GLY A 34 -9.11 0.20 -6.77
N ILE A 35 -9.22 -0.71 -5.80
CA ILE A 35 -8.41 -1.94 -5.76
C ILE A 35 -8.75 -2.84 -6.94
N LEU A 36 -10.03 -3.02 -7.27
CA LEU A 36 -10.44 -3.82 -8.43
C LEU A 36 -9.86 -3.25 -9.73
N LEU A 37 -9.98 -1.94 -9.94
CA LEU A 37 -9.39 -1.27 -11.10
C LEU A 37 -7.87 -1.44 -11.15
N PHE A 38 -7.21 -1.24 -10.01
CA PHE A 38 -5.78 -1.47 -9.86
C PHE A 38 -5.41 -2.90 -10.24
N LEU A 39 -6.12 -3.91 -9.75
CA LEU A 39 -5.82 -5.32 -10.05
C LEU A 39 -5.93 -5.63 -11.55
N ILE A 40 -6.94 -5.08 -12.24
CA ILE A 40 -7.09 -5.26 -13.68
C ILE A 40 -5.88 -4.67 -14.42
N ILE A 41 -5.54 -3.42 -14.11
CA ILE A 41 -4.40 -2.73 -14.74
C ILE A 41 -3.08 -3.41 -14.38
N HIS A 42 -2.91 -3.82 -13.13
CA HIS A 42 -1.70 -4.43 -12.59
C HIS A 42 -1.40 -5.79 -13.24
N VAL A 43 -2.42 -6.64 -13.42
CA VAL A 43 -2.26 -7.92 -14.13
C VAL A 43 -1.90 -7.69 -15.60
N ALA A 44 -2.53 -6.72 -16.25
CA ALA A 44 -2.21 -6.38 -17.64
C ALA A 44 -0.77 -5.87 -17.78
N ASP A 45 -0.34 -4.97 -16.89
CA ASP A 45 0.99 -4.37 -16.93
C ASP A 45 2.10 -5.37 -16.59
N THR A 46 1.91 -6.20 -15.56
CA THR A 46 2.87 -7.27 -15.22
C THR A 46 3.00 -8.31 -16.33
N ALA A 47 1.95 -8.55 -17.12
CA ALA A 47 2.02 -9.42 -18.28
C ALA A 47 2.90 -8.83 -19.42
N LEU A 48 3.00 -7.50 -19.54
CA LEU A 48 3.83 -6.85 -20.58
C LEU A 48 5.30 -7.21 -20.47
N VAL A 49 5.81 -7.52 -19.27
CA VAL A 49 7.18 -8.01 -19.06
C VAL A 49 7.51 -9.18 -20.00
N VAL A 50 6.55 -10.08 -20.23
CA VAL A 50 6.75 -11.28 -21.06
C VAL A 50 6.36 -11.02 -22.51
N TYR A 51 5.24 -10.32 -22.75
CA TYR A 51 4.68 -10.22 -24.10
C TYR A 51 5.23 -9.04 -24.92
N ARG A 52 5.51 -7.89 -24.29
CA ARG A 52 5.92 -6.63 -24.94
C ARG A 52 6.85 -5.82 -24.05
N PRO A 53 8.13 -6.22 -23.95
CA PRO A 53 9.12 -5.54 -23.10
C PRO A 53 9.30 -4.05 -23.43
N ASP A 54 9.13 -3.68 -24.70
CA ASP A 54 9.20 -2.29 -25.18
C ASP A 54 8.16 -1.38 -24.52
N TRP A 55 6.94 -1.90 -24.29
CA TRP A 55 5.88 -1.15 -23.61
C TRP A 55 6.07 -1.14 -22.09
N TYR A 56 6.65 -2.21 -21.55
CA TYR A 56 6.97 -2.30 -20.14
C TYR A 56 7.99 -1.24 -19.71
N ASP A 57 9.03 -1.00 -20.52
CA ASP A 57 10.03 0.04 -20.22
C ASP A 57 9.39 1.44 -20.14
N HIS A 58 8.45 1.75 -21.04
CA HIS A 58 7.70 3.00 -21.00
C HIS A 58 6.80 3.12 -19.76
N ALA A 59 6.14 2.02 -19.35
CA ALA A 59 5.34 2.00 -18.12
C ALA A 59 6.23 2.22 -16.88
N LEU A 60 7.42 1.62 -16.87
CA LEU A 60 8.38 1.75 -15.78
C LEU A 60 8.86 3.21 -15.59
N ASP A 61 9.07 3.94 -16.69
CA ASP A 61 9.41 5.36 -16.62
C ASP A 61 8.27 6.20 -16.03
N LEU A 62 7.02 5.86 -16.35
CA LEU A 62 5.84 6.50 -15.75
C LEU A 62 5.78 6.21 -14.24
N TYR A 63 6.07 4.99 -13.81
CA TYR A 63 6.01 4.59 -12.40
C TYR A 63 7.07 5.28 -11.53
N ARG A 64 8.19 5.68 -12.14
CA ARG A 64 9.22 6.47 -11.45
C ARG A 64 8.84 7.94 -11.27
N SER A 65 7.77 8.41 -11.91
CA SER A 65 7.36 9.81 -11.81
C SER A 65 6.85 10.19 -10.41
N PRO A 66 7.09 11.43 -9.95
CA PRO A 66 6.58 11.91 -8.66
C PRO A 66 5.06 11.79 -8.51
N LEU A 67 4.32 11.99 -9.60
CA LEU A 67 2.87 11.87 -9.61
C LEU A 67 2.45 10.42 -9.31
N PHE A 68 3.14 9.45 -9.90
CA PHE A 68 2.83 8.05 -9.68
C PHE A 68 3.16 7.60 -8.26
N ARG A 69 4.21 8.13 -7.62
CA ARG A 69 4.48 7.89 -6.19
C ARG A 69 3.31 8.28 -5.29
N VAL A 70 2.61 9.39 -5.59
CA VAL A 70 1.40 9.78 -4.87
C VAL A 70 0.25 8.80 -5.14
N ALA A 71 0.13 8.33 -6.38
CA ALA A 71 -0.86 7.31 -6.74
C ALA A 71 -0.60 5.97 -6.04
N GLU A 72 0.66 5.53 -5.92
CA GLU A 72 1.07 4.35 -5.16
C GLU A 72 0.65 4.47 -3.70
N LEU A 73 0.89 5.63 -3.07
CA LEU A 73 0.44 5.88 -1.70
C LEU A 73 -1.09 5.86 -1.59
N GLY A 74 -1.80 6.35 -2.60
CA GLY A 74 -3.26 6.29 -2.69
C GLY A 74 -3.80 4.86 -2.79
N ILE A 75 -3.18 4.00 -3.59
CA ILE A 75 -3.54 2.58 -3.68
C ILE A 75 -3.19 1.85 -2.38
N PHE A 76 -2.04 2.14 -1.78
CA PHE A 76 -1.65 1.58 -0.49
C PHE A 76 -2.67 1.95 0.61
N PHE A 77 -3.12 3.21 0.65
CA PHE A 77 -4.23 3.64 1.51
C PHE A 77 -5.50 2.85 1.23
N ALA A 78 -5.87 2.70 -0.05
CA ALA A 78 -7.09 2.00 -0.44
C ALA A 78 -7.10 0.56 0.08
N VAL A 79 -6.01 -0.18 -0.13
CA VAL A 79 -5.84 -1.56 0.36
C VAL A 79 -5.96 -1.62 1.89
N MET A 80 -5.21 -0.77 2.60
CA MET A 80 -5.14 -0.80 4.06
C MET A 80 -6.49 -0.46 4.70
N PHE A 81 -7.12 0.62 4.24
CA PHE A 81 -8.45 1.02 4.71
C PHE A 81 -9.50 -0.04 4.39
N HIS A 82 -9.49 -0.58 3.17
CA HIS A 82 -10.44 -1.60 2.75
C HIS A 82 -10.34 -2.87 3.60
N ALA A 83 -9.12 -3.33 3.87
CA ALA A 83 -8.85 -4.49 4.71
C ALA A 83 -9.34 -4.29 6.16
N PHE A 84 -8.93 -3.20 6.81
CA PHE A 84 -9.33 -2.97 8.22
C PHE A 84 -10.81 -2.66 8.38
N ASN A 85 -11.41 -1.89 7.48
CA ASN A 85 -12.84 -1.64 7.55
C ASN A 85 -13.66 -2.88 7.19
N GLY A 86 -13.18 -3.72 6.26
CA GLY A 86 -13.77 -5.04 5.99
C GLY A 86 -13.70 -5.96 7.21
N LEU A 87 -12.56 -6.03 7.88
CA LEU A 87 -12.39 -6.80 9.12
C LEU A 87 -13.35 -6.33 10.22
N ARG A 88 -13.53 -5.02 10.37
CA ARG A 88 -14.55 -4.46 11.28
C ARG A 88 -15.94 -5.02 10.94
N ILE A 89 -16.35 -4.96 9.67
CA ILE A 89 -17.68 -5.42 9.24
C ILE A 89 -17.85 -6.90 9.58
N ILE A 90 -16.85 -7.73 9.25
CA ILE A 90 -16.81 -9.15 9.60
C ILE A 90 -17.02 -9.35 11.12
N ILE A 91 -16.27 -8.66 11.97
CA ILE A 91 -16.43 -8.74 13.44
C ILE A 91 -17.87 -8.38 13.85
N GLN A 92 -18.46 -7.37 13.22
CA GLN A 92 -19.82 -6.94 13.55
C GLN A 92 -20.88 -7.95 13.10
N ASP A 93 -20.64 -8.68 12.02
CA ASP A 93 -21.55 -9.71 11.51
C ASP A 93 -21.54 -10.97 12.40
N PHE A 94 -20.38 -11.35 12.94
CA PHE A 94 -20.25 -12.53 13.80
C PHE A 94 -20.58 -12.26 15.29
N TRP A 95 -20.39 -11.03 15.78
CA TRP A 95 -20.66 -10.68 17.18
C TRP A 95 -21.66 -9.53 17.30
N PRO A 96 -22.96 -9.81 17.53
CA PRO A 96 -23.99 -8.78 17.66
C PRO A 96 -23.68 -7.72 18.73
N ILE A 97 -22.99 -8.09 19.80
CA ILE A 97 -22.55 -7.17 20.88
C ILE A 97 -21.58 -6.09 20.35
N ALA A 98 -20.83 -6.38 19.28
CA ALA A 98 -19.92 -5.43 18.64
C ALA A 98 -20.67 -4.27 17.97
N MET A 99 -21.96 -4.42 17.64
CA MET A 99 -22.79 -3.35 17.08
C MET A 99 -23.00 -2.18 18.07
N LEU A 100 -23.01 -2.46 19.38
CA LEU A 100 -23.06 -1.43 20.43
C LEU A 100 -21.80 -0.54 20.40
N HIS A 101 -20.69 -1.07 19.91
CA HIS A 101 -19.39 -0.41 19.86
C HIS A 101 -18.97 0.05 18.46
N GLN A 102 -19.92 0.13 17.52
CA GLN A 102 -19.66 0.44 16.11
C GLN A 102 -18.80 1.69 15.87
N ARG A 103 -18.99 2.76 16.67
CA ARG A 103 -18.22 4.00 16.53
C ARG A 103 -16.76 3.81 16.96
N ARG A 104 -16.54 3.08 18.05
CA ARG A 104 -15.18 2.77 18.53
C ARG A 104 -14.45 1.88 17.52
N LEU A 105 -15.11 0.84 17.01
CA LEU A 105 -14.53 -0.04 16.00
C LEU A 105 -14.20 0.71 14.70
N ALA A 106 -15.04 1.65 14.26
CA ALA A 106 -14.75 2.51 13.11
C ALA A 106 -13.51 3.38 13.35
N HIS A 107 -13.38 4.01 14.52
CA HIS A 107 -12.17 4.78 14.85
C HIS A 107 -10.92 3.91 14.98
N VAL A 108 -11.04 2.69 15.52
CA VAL A 108 -9.91 1.75 15.59
C VAL A 108 -9.46 1.36 14.18
N ALA A 109 -10.37 1.03 13.27
CA ALA A 109 -10.03 0.73 11.87
C ALA A 109 -9.32 1.91 11.18
N ILE A 110 -9.82 3.14 11.37
CA ILE A 110 -9.19 4.35 10.84
C ILE A 110 -7.81 4.57 11.49
N GLY A 111 -7.71 4.41 12.81
CA GLY A 111 -6.48 4.59 13.56
C GLY A 111 -5.39 3.60 13.14
N MET A 112 -5.74 2.31 12.99
CA MET A 112 -4.81 1.28 12.48
C MET A 112 -4.34 1.62 11.07
N THR A 113 -5.26 2.04 10.19
CA THR A 113 -4.91 2.49 8.84
C THR A 113 -3.91 3.65 8.90
N ALA A 114 -4.20 4.69 9.69
CA ALA A 114 -3.34 5.86 9.81
C ALA A 114 -1.95 5.51 10.39
N VAL A 115 -1.90 4.73 11.47
CA VAL A 115 -0.64 4.33 12.12
C VAL A 115 0.28 3.57 11.15
N LEU A 116 -0.27 2.67 10.32
CA LEU A 116 0.53 1.94 9.33
C LEU A 116 0.85 2.78 8.09
N MET A 117 -0.01 3.74 7.74
CA MET A 117 0.23 4.66 6.63
C MET A 117 1.38 5.63 6.93
N LEU A 118 1.50 6.15 8.15
CA LEU A 118 2.48 7.19 8.49
C LEU A 118 3.94 6.82 8.17
N PRO A 119 4.49 5.67 8.59
CA PRO A 119 5.88 5.33 8.27
C PRO A 119 6.11 5.15 6.77
N VAL A 120 5.13 4.57 6.05
CA VAL A 120 5.21 4.35 4.60
C VAL A 120 5.12 5.67 3.84
N ALA A 121 4.17 6.53 4.22
CA ALA A 121 4.02 7.86 3.65
C ALA A 121 5.28 8.70 3.86
N TRP A 122 5.87 8.65 5.05
CA TRP A 122 7.15 9.31 5.33
C TRP A 122 8.26 8.79 4.40
N MET A 123 8.43 7.47 4.31
CA MET A 123 9.45 6.85 3.47
C MET A 123 9.31 7.22 1.98
N MET A 124 8.07 7.31 1.47
CA MET A 124 7.81 7.59 0.05
C MET A 124 7.83 9.08 -0.29
N LEU A 125 7.37 9.95 0.62
CA LEU A 125 7.20 11.38 0.36
C LEU A 125 8.37 12.23 0.85
N ALA A 126 9.09 11.85 1.91
CA ALA A 126 10.20 12.64 2.42
C ALA A 126 11.29 12.93 1.37
N PRO A 127 11.67 11.98 0.48
CA PRO A 127 12.62 12.25 -0.59
C PRO A 127 12.13 13.26 -1.62
N LEU A 128 10.81 13.31 -1.89
CA LEU A 128 10.22 14.27 -2.82
C LEU A 128 10.41 15.72 -2.35
N PHE A 129 10.45 15.93 -1.04
CA PHE A 129 10.63 17.24 -0.42
C PHE A 129 12.09 17.53 -0.03
N GLY A 130 13.04 16.64 -0.36
CA GLY A 130 14.44 16.76 0.05
C GLY A 130 14.68 16.63 1.56
N LEU A 131 13.74 16.01 2.29
CA LEU A 131 13.80 15.82 3.74
C LEU A 131 14.52 14.52 4.14
N ALA A 132 14.67 13.58 3.21
CA ALA A 132 15.36 12.30 3.41
C ALA A 132 15.99 11.83 2.10
N ASP A 133 17.05 11.01 2.20
CA ASP A 133 17.61 10.33 1.05
C ASP A 133 16.65 9.26 0.52
N GLU A 134 16.66 9.05 -0.80
CA GLU A 134 15.87 8.00 -1.44
C GLU A 134 16.23 6.62 -0.84
N PRO A 135 15.25 5.83 -0.37
CA PRO A 135 15.51 4.53 0.24
C PRO A 135 16.33 3.62 -0.68
N GLY A 136 17.50 3.18 -0.21
CA GLY A 136 18.38 2.28 -0.97
C GLY A 136 19.49 2.98 -1.77
N THR A 137 19.55 4.30 -1.80
CA THR A 137 20.68 5.07 -2.38
C THR A 137 22.02 4.69 -1.78
N GLU A 138 22.10 4.54 -0.46
CA GLU A 138 23.35 4.16 0.21
C GLU A 138 23.82 2.76 -0.21
N ARG A 139 22.90 1.81 -0.41
CA ARG A 139 23.22 0.47 -0.91
C ARG A 139 23.65 0.51 -2.38
N ALA A 140 23.00 1.33 -3.19
CA ALA A 140 23.37 1.52 -4.60
C ALA A 140 24.76 2.17 -4.74
N ARG A 141 25.04 3.21 -3.93
CA ARG A 141 26.33 3.86 -3.82
C ARG A 141 27.41 2.87 -3.38
N GLN A 142 27.15 2.08 -2.34
CA GLN A 142 28.07 1.04 -1.88
C GLN A 142 28.35 -0.03 -2.94
N ARG A 143 27.35 -0.47 -3.71
CA ARG A 143 27.56 -1.41 -4.84
C ARG A 143 28.46 -0.83 -5.93
N GLN A 144 28.31 0.47 -6.23
CA GLN A 144 29.16 1.16 -7.20
C GLN A 144 30.60 1.32 -6.67
N LEU A 145 30.77 1.67 -5.39
CA LEU A 145 32.08 1.77 -4.74
C LEU A 145 32.78 0.40 -4.64
N ASN A 146 32.02 -0.66 -4.40
CA ASN A 146 32.51 -2.05 -4.39
C ASN A 146 32.72 -2.62 -5.80
N GLY A 147 32.68 -1.79 -6.85
CA GLY A 147 33.05 -2.17 -8.22
C GLY A 147 32.21 -3.30 -8.84
N GLY A 148 30.99 -3.56 -8.33
CA GLY A 148 30.15 -4.65 -8.84
C GLY A 148 30.67 -6.06 -8.53
N VAL A 149 31.43 -6.26 -7.46
CA VAL A 149 31.83 -7.60 -6.99
C VAL A 149 30.58 -8.49 -6.83
N PRO A 150 30.50 -9.65 -7.51
CA PRO A 150 29.36 -10.55 -7.44
C PRO A 150 29.05 -10.93 -5.99
N VAL A 151 27.77 -11.00 -5.62
CA VAL A 151 27.32 -11.39 -4.27
C VAL A 151 27.93 -12.73 -3.83
N GLU A 152 28.25 -13.61 -4.78
CA GLU A 152 28.96 -14.88 -4.58
C GLU A 152 30.36 -14.72 -3.96
N ALA A 153 31.12 -13.66 -4.31
CA ALA A 153 32.44 -13.43 -3.75
C ALA A 153 32.40 -12.91 -2.30
N SER A 154 31.31 -12.27 -1.88
CA SER A 154 31.09 -11.87 -0.49
C SER A 154 30.55 -13.01 0.39
N ALA A 155 29.95 -14.05 -0.22
CA ALA A 155 29.44 -15.23 0.46
C ALA A 155 30.42 -16.41 0.45
N ALA A 156 31.55 -16.29 -0.25
CA ALA A 156 32.61 -17.28 -0.22
C ALA A 156 33.18 -17.37 1.21
N PRO A 157 33.19 -18.57 1.83
CA PRO A 157 33.82 -18.72 3.14
C PRO A 157 35.28 -18.29 3.02
N ALA A 158 35.78 -17.58 4.05
CA ALA A 158 37.17 -17.15 4.11
C ALA A 158 38.11 -18.30 3.69
N PRO A 159 39.16 -18.05 2.90
CA PRO A 159 40.05 -19.11 2.45
C PRO A 159 40.54 -19.86 3.68
N VAL A 160 40.15 -21.13 3.78
CA VAL A 160 40.59 -22.01 4.86
C VAL A 160 42.11 -22.08 4.72
N ALA A 161 42.83 -21.50 5.67
CA ALA A 161 44.28 -21.54 5.68
C ALA A 161 44.72 -23.00 5.52
N PRO A 162 45.70 -23.31 4.65
CA PRO A 162 46.15 -24.67 4.48
C PRO A 162 46.60 -25.19 5.84
N VAL A 163 45.98 -26.28 6.31
CA VAL A 163 46.41 -26.99 7.50
C VAL A 163 47.83 -27.47 7.22
N SER A 164 48.82 -26.82 7.83
CA SER A 164 50.22 -27.23 7.76
C SER A 164 50.35 -28.60 8.42
N LEU A 165 50.43 -29.66 7.61
CA LEU A 165 50.71 -31.03 8.06
C LEU A 165 52.22 -31.24 8.30
N GLU A 166 52.85 -30.31 9.00
CA GLU A 166 54.27 -30.36 9.36
C GLU A 166 54.37 -30.69 10.85
N GLY A 167 54.26 -31.98 11.18
CA GLY A 167 54.34 -32.44 12.58
C GLY A 167 53.91 -33.88 12.86
N ALA A 168 53.47 -34.65 11.86
CA ALA A 168 53.07 -36.04 12.05
C ALA A 168 54.03 -37.01 11.34
N ARG A 169 55.29 -37.07 11.78
CA ARG A 169 56.20 -38.23 11.67
C ARG A 169 57.18 -38.24 12.83
#